data_AF-A0A3C1H8P9-F1
#
_entry.id   AF-A0A3C1H8P9-F1
#
_cell.length_a   1.000
_cell.length_b   1.000
_cell.length_c   1.000
_cell.angle_alpha   90.00
_cell.angle_beta   90.00
_cell.angle_gamma   90.00
#
_symmetry.space_group_name_H-M   'P 1'
#
loop_
_entity.id
_entity.type
_entity.pdbx_description
1 polymer ?
#
loop_
_entity_poly.entity_id
_entity_poly.type
_entity_poly.pdbx_seq_one_letter_code
_entity_poly.pdbx_strand_id
1 'polypeptide(L)' 'MASFNRVVLAGNLTRDPELRYTPKGTAVARIGLALNRTWKSE' A
#
# COMPACT_ATOMS: atom_id res chain seq x y z
N MET A 1 -4.89 -24.93 11.61
CA MET A 1 -3.66 -24.09 11.66
C MET A 1 -4.05 -22.69 11.17
N ALA A 2 -4.05 -21.66 12.02
CA ALA A 2 -4.36 -20.30 11.57
C ALA A 2 -3.08 -19.62 11.08
N SER A 3 -3.03 -19.21 9.81
CA SER A 3 -1.94 -18.39 9.29
C SER A 3 -2.29 -16.93 9.49
N PHE A 4 -1.43 -16.19 10.22
CA PHE A 4 -1.56 -14.76 10.42
C PHE A 4 -0.52 -14.03 9.56
N ASN A 5 -0.99 -13.20 8.63
CA ASN A 5 -0.14 -12.35 7.81
C ASN A 5 -0.55 -10.89 8.02
N ARG A 6 0.38 -10.08 8.54
CA ARG A 6 0.19 -8.66 8.80
C ARG A 6 1.34 -7.86 8.17
N VAL A 7 0.97 -6.84 7.41
CA VAL A 7 1.91 -5.90 6.78
C VAL A 7 1.55 -4.48 7.24
N VAL A 8 2.54 -3.72 7.69
CA VAL A 8 2.39 -2.30 8.06
C VAL A 8 3.42 -1.50 7.25
N LEU A 9 2.95 -0.51 6.49
CA LEU A 9 3.78 0.33 5.63
C LEU A 9 3.55 1.81 5.97
N ALA A 10 4.62 2.61 5.98
CA ALA A 10 4.57 4.05 6.18
C ALA A 10 5.53 4.73 5.20
N GLY A 11 5.00 5.60 4.35
CA GLY A 11 5.75 6.22 3.26
C GLY A 11 4.93 7.30 2.55
N ASN A 12 5.38 7.71 1.37
CA ASN A 12 4.76 8.80 0.62
C ASN A 12 3.97 8.28 -0.59
N LEU A 13 2.84 8.92 -0.90
CA LEU A 13 2.11 8.64 -2.13
C LEU A 13 2.91 9.16 -3.34
N THR A 14 3.07 8.30 -4.34
CA THR A 14 3.81 8.63 -5.58
C THR A 14 2.93 9.31 -6.64
N ARG A 15 1.62 9.23 -6.47
CA ARG A 15 0.57 9.76 -7.34
C ARG A 15 -0.75 9.80 -6.58
N ASP A 16 -1.72 10.50 -7.13
CA ASP A 16 -3.08 10.52 -6.59
C ASP A 16 -3.70 9.10 -6.59
N PRO A 17 -4.49 8.74 -5.56
CA PRO A 17 -5.19 7.47 -5.52
C PRO A 17 -6.14 7.29 -6.71
N GLU A 18 -5.99 6.19 -7.44
CA GLU A 18 -6.88 5.84 -8.54
C GLU A 18 -8.09 5.07 -7.97
N LEU A 19 -9.24 5.76 -7.85
CA LEU A 19 -10.49 5.16 -7.38
C LEU A 19 -11.25 4.51 -8.54
N ARG A 20 -11.62 3.24 -8.37
CA ARG A 20 -12.44 2.47 -9.31
C ARG A 20 -13.53 1.72 -8.57
N TYR A 21 -14.57 1.30 -9.30
CA TYR A 21 -15.64 0.48 -8.76
C TYR A 21 -15.64 -0.88 -9.44
N THR A 22 -15.83 -1.94 -8.66
CA THR A 22 -16.06 -3.29 -9.21
C THR A 22 -17.44 -3.34 -9.89
N PRO A 23 -17.72 -4.35 -10.73
CA PRO A 23 -19.06 -4.53 -11.30
C PRO A 23 -20.17 -4.66 -10.25
N LYS A 24 -19.83 -5.04 -9.02
CA LYS A 24 -20.74 -5.13 -7.88
C LYS A 24 -20.85 -3.82 -7.07
N GLY A 25 -20.24 -2.73 -7.55
CA GLY A 25 -20.30 -1.40 -6.92
C GLY A 25 -19.34 -1.19 -5.75
N THR A 26 -18.44 -2.13 -5.46
CA THR A 26 -17.46 -1.96 -4.37
C THR A 26 -16.37 -0.99 -4.79
N ALA A 27 -16.12 0.04 -3.98
CA ALA A 27 -15.03 0.98 -4.18
C ALA A 27 -13.66 0.30 -3.94
N VAL A 28 -12.73 0.47 -4.88
CA VAL A 28 -11.36 -0.03 -4.82
C VAL A 28 -10.42 1.10 -5.21
N ALA A 29 -9.50 1.47 -4.32
CA ALA A 29 -8.47 2.46 -4.59
C ALA A 29 -7.12 1.77 -4.86
N ARG A 30 -6.43 2.17 -5.93
CA ARG A 30 -5.05 1.80 -6.18
C ARG A 30 -4.15 2.97 -5.78
N ILE A 31 -3.18 2.69 -4.90
CA ILE A 31 -2.19 3.67 -4.46
C ILE A 31 -0.78 3.18 -4.78
N GLY A 32 0.12 4.10 -5.11
CA GLY A 32 1.55 3.81 -5.20
C GLY A 32 2.26 4.44 -4.00
N LEU A 33 2.99 3.65 -3.21
CA LEU A 33 3.71 4.08 -2.01
C LEU A 33 5.23 4.00 -2.22
N ALA A 34 5.94 5.10 -2.01
CA ALA A 34 7.39 5.16 -1.98
C ALA A 34 7.91 5.03 -0.54
N LEU A 35 8.90 4.16 -0.36
CA LEU A 35 9.56 3.87 0.92
C LEU A 35 11.06 4.08 0.74
N ASN A 36 11.68 4.82 1.67
CA ASN A 36 13.13 4.96 1.73
C ASN A 36 13.64 4.19 2.95
N ARG A 37 14.71 3.41 2.77
CA ARG A 37 15.30 2.58 3.81
C ARG A 37 16.75 3.04 4.02
N THR A 38 16.99 3.85 5.04
CA THR A 38 18.35 4.33 5.37
C THR A 38 18.95 3.44 6.46
N TRP A 39 20.16 2.95 6.24
CA TRP A 39 20.97 2.22 7.22
C TRP A 39 22.32 2.89 7.31
N LYS A 40 22.92 2.95 8.52
CA LYS A 40 24.35 3.24 8.61
C LYS A 40 25.10 1.98 8.21
N SER A 41 25.97 2.09 7.22
CA SER A 41 27.05 1.13 7.02
C SER A 41 28.14 1.42 8.05
N GLU A 42 28.68 0.37 8.65
CA GLU A 42 29.89 0.41 9.48
C GLU A 42 31.14 0.43 8.60
#